data_AF-A0A392VM01-F1
#
_entry.id   AF-A0A392VM01-F1
#
_cell.length_a   1.000
_cell.length_b   1.000
_cell.length_c   1.000
_cell.angle_alpha   90.00
_cell.angle_beta   90.00
_cell.angle_gamma   90.00
#
_symmetry.space_group_name_H-M   'P 1'
#
loop_
_entity.id
_entity.type
_entity.pdbx_description
1 polymer ?
#
loop_
_entity_poly.entity_id
_entity_poly.type
_entity_poly.pdbx_seq_one_letter_code
_entity_poly.pdbx_strand_id
1 'polypeptide(L)' 'GFQFALEQLKIAFPDLDESKLSELDALNRIVDGKLVPFVPADAA' A
#
# COMPACT_ATOMS: atom_id res chain seq x y z
N GLY A 1 13.32 0.49 1.71
CA GLY A 1 12.23 0.04 2.61
C GLY A 1 10.96 0.78 2.25
N PHE A 2 9.79 0.24 2.59
CA PHE A 2 8.47 0.75 2.16
C PHE A 2 8.28 2.28 2.30
N GLN A 3 8.70 2.87 3.41
CA GLN A 3 8.72 4.33 3.63
C GLN A 3 9.51 5.11 2.56
N PHE A 4 10.66 4.59 2.12
CA PHE A 4 11.44 5.21 1.04
C PHE A 4 10.70 5.15 -0.30
N ALA A 5 9.99 4.05 -0.57
CA ALA A 5 9.20 3.93 -1.80
C ALA A 5 8.02 4.91 -1.81
N LEU A 6 7.38 5.17 -0.66
CA LEU A 6 6.34 6.19 -0.54
C LEU A 6 6.88 7.60 -0.79
N GLU A 7 8.04 7.94 -0.23
CA GLU A 7 8.67 9.25 -0.46
C GLU A 7 9.07 9.45 -1.93
N GLN A 8 9.54 8.41 -2.63
CA GLN A 8 9.79 8.49 -4.07
C GLN A 8 8.49 8.63 -4.88
N LEU A 9 7.39 8.02 -4.44
CA LEU A 9 6.11 8.07 -5.15
C LEU A 9 5.46 9.46 -5.07
N LYS A 10 5.63 10.17 -3.94
CA LYS A 10 5.20 11.59 -3.80
C LYS A 10 5.95 12.53 -4.74
N ILE A 11 7.22 12.24 -5.06
CA ILE A 11 8.01 13.03 -6.01
C ILE A 11 7.48 12.82 -7.44
N ALA A 12 7.15 11.59 -7.82
CA ALA A 12 6.64 11.26 -9.15
C ALA A 12 5.17 11.66 -9.35
N PHE A 13 4.38 11.65 -8.27
CA PHE A 13 2.95 11.95 -8.26
C PHE A 13 2.64 12.90 -7.09
N PRO A 14 2.83 14.21 -7.26
CA PRO A 14 2.67 15.18 -6.17
C PRO A 14 1.23 15.34 -5.67
N ASP A 15 0.23 15.00 -6.49
CA ASP A 15 -1.20 15.05 -6.14
C ASP A 15 -1.72 13.75 -5.50
N LEU A 16 -0.81 12.84 -5.15
CA LEU A 16 -1.16 11.54 -4.61
C LEU A 16 -1.69 11.70 -3.19
N ASP A 17 -2.95 11.32 -3.00
CA ASP A 17 -3.62 11.39 -1.71
C ASP A 17 -3.08 10.31 -0.77
N GLU A 18 -2.22 10.72 0.17
CA GLU A 18 -1.61 9.84 1.18
C GLU A 18 -2.65 9.05 1.97
N SER A 19 -3.86 9.59 2.16
CA SER A 19 -4.94 8.91 2.88
C SER A 19 -5.41 7.67 2.11
N LYS A 20 -5.52 7.76 0.79
CA LYS A 20 -5.90 6.63 -0.08
C LYS A 20 -4.81 5.57 -0.18
N LEU A 21 -3.54 5.98 -0.12
CA LEU A 21 -2.42 5.04 -0.08
C LEU A 21 -2.38 4.27 1.22
N SER A 22 -2.66 4.94 2.34
CA SER A 22 -2.75 4.31 3.66
C SER A 22 -3.88 3.29 3.71
N GLU A 23 -5.03 3.58 3.10
CA GLU A 23 -6.14 2.63 2.95
C GLU A 23 -5.75 1.42 2.08
N LEU A 24 -5.04 1.64 0.96
CA LEU A 24 -4.57 0.56 0.10
C LEU A 24 -3.53 -0.32 0.79
N ASP A 25 -2.64 0.25 1.61
CA ASP A 25 -1.66 -0.49 2.41
C ASP A 25 -2.35 -1.33 3.50
N ALA A 26 -3.34 -0.76 4.20
CA ALA A 26 -4.09 -1.46 5.25
C ALA A 26 -4.91 -2.65 4.73
N LEU A 27 -5.33 -2.62 3.46
CA LEU A 27 -6.22 -3.62 2.86
C LEU A 27 -5.53 -4.59 1.92
N ASN A 28 -4.23 -4.44 1.64
CA ASN A 28 -3.53 -5.28 0.69
C ASN A 28 -2.17 -5.72 1.22
N ARG A 29 -1.78 -6.95 0.89
CA ARG A 29 -0.42 -7.45 1.10
C ARG A 29 0.30 -7.57 -0.23
N ILE A 30 1.62 -7.46 -0.20
CA ILE A 30 2.45 -7.71 -1.38
C ILE A 30 2.87 -9.17 -1.37
N VAL A 31 2.46 -9.93 -2.40
CA VAL A 31 2.89 -11.31 -2.66
C VAL A 31 3.48 -11.34 -4.06
N ASP A 32 4.74 -11.78 -4.17
CA ASP A 32 5.49 -11.85 -5.44
C ASP A 32 5.52 -10.54 -6.25
N GLY A 33 5.60 -9.40 -5.56
CA GLY A 33 5.64 -8.08 -6.20
C GLY A 33 4.29 -7.59 -6.75
N LYS A 34 3.20 -8.32 -6.47
CA LYS A 34 1.83 -7.92 -6.82
C LYS A 34 1.03 -7.58 -5.56
N LEU A 35 0.27 -6.48 -5.63
CA LEU A 35 -0.73 -6.14 -4.62
C LEU A 35 -1.89 -7.15 -4.68
N VAL A 36 -2.15 -7.81 -3.56
CA VAL A 36 -3.31 -8.70 -3.39
C VAL A 36 -4.10 -8.29 -2.14
N PRO A 37 -5.44 -8.38 -2.15
CA PRO A 37 -6.24 -8.10 -0.97
C PRO A 37 -5.74 -8.91 0.24
N PHE A 38 -5.58 -8.23 1.37
CA PHE A 38 -5.35 -8.86 2.65
C PHE A 38 -6.65 -9.56 3.06
N VAL A 39 -6.67 -10.88 2.97
CA VAL A 39 -7.74 -11.71 3.52
C VAL A 39 -7.24 -12.18 4.88
N PRO A 40 -7.81 -11.69 6.00
CA PRO A 40 -7.50 -12.25 7.31
C PRO A 40 -7.89 -13.73 7.26
N ALA A 41 -6.94 -14.63 7.51
CA ALA A 41 -7.26 -16.02 7.76
C ALA A 41 -7.97 -16.08 9.11
N ASP A 42 -9.25 -16.43 9.10
CA ASP A 42 -10.14 -16.58 10.26
C ASP A 42 -10.42 -15.31 11.09
N ALA A 43 -11.57 -14.70 10.80
CA ALA A 43 -12.45 -14.24 11.88
C ALA A 43 -13.43 -15.39 12.18
N ALA A 44 -12.98 -16.34 13.00
CA ALA A 44 -13.80 -17.38 13.62
C ALA A 44 -13.85 -17.17 15.13
#